data_AF-A0A9D5MVW8-F1
#
_entry.id   AF-A0A9D5MVW8-F1
#
_cell.length_a   1.000
_cell.length_b   1.000
_cell.length_c   1.000
_cell.angle_alpha   90.00
_cell.angle_beta   90.00
_cell.angle_gamma   90.00
#
_symmetry.space_group_name_H-M   'P 1'
#
loop_
_entity.id
_entity.type
_entity.pdbx_description
1 polymer ?
#
loop_
_entity_poly.entity_id
_entity_poly.type
_entity_poly.pdbx_seq_one_letter_code
_entity_poly.pdbx_strand_id
1 'polypeptide(L)'
;MLRIMLDAGHSGKVFQEEHGNGSSMDKNDILKTTLAVGEILAEHGVDVFYTRTDNRKMSWIERAEIAEEIKPNIIISIQRYAGHDNCTYEGMGSLIYDYSSLARRIAENINRYLTMYHFITHGIIEVQSETAVFTRFKIPVLMQMVGLINTEAGDEEFETRFQELVWAISAGILETFQPQLNGNYNDDAATYYRGDAEGMEDLYKPGYRYRIQVGLFRSNENALQYQKQLHYNGFDSDLARQGEFYAVHVGRFDDLDEAAIWEKVLRRMGYHTLLISV
;
A
#
# COMPACT_ATOMS: atom_id res chain seq x y z
N MET A 1 10.81 -19.84 4.83
CA MET A 1 9.72 -18.93 5.21
C MET A 1 10.27 -17.53 5.13
N LEU A 2 9.56 -16.61 4.48
CA LEU A 2 10.04 -15.25 4.31
C LEU A 2 9.92 -14.49 5.65
N ARG A 3 11.01 -13.87 6.06
CA ARG A 3 11.10 -13.02 7.24
C ARG A 3 11.13 -11.56 6.81
N ILE A 4 10.14 -10.78 7.20
CA ILE A 4 10.11 -9.34 6.98
C ILE A 4 10.35 -8.64 8.30
N MET A 5 11.32 -7.72 8.32
CA MET A 5 11.42 -6.77 9.42
C MET A 5 10.75 -5.46 9.02
N LEU A 6 9.65 -5.14 9.69
CA LEU A 6 8.96 -3.87 9.57
C LEU A 6 9.59 -2.85 10.51
N ASP A 7 9.90 -1.70 9.95
CA ASP A 7 10.56 -0.63 10.66
C ASP A 7 9.65 0.61 10.71
N ALA A 8 9.20 0.95 11.92
CA ALA A 8 8.47 2.19 12.14
C ALA A 8 9.48 3.36 12.15
N GLY A 9 9.51 4.06 11.02
CA GLY A 9 10.29 5.27 10.78
C GLY A 9 10.10 6.35 11.82
N HIS A 10 11.16 7.14 12.01
CA HIS A 10 11.29 8.12 13.08
C HIS A 10 11.06 7.53 14.49
N SER A 11 11.64 8.11 15.54
CA SER A 11 11.47 7.60 16.91
C SER A 11 11.81 8.67 17.95
N GLY A 12 11.15 8.65 19.12
CA GLY A 12 11.41 9.60 20.19
C GLY A 12 10.95 11.04 19.86
N LYS A 13 11.67 12.09 20.29
CA LYS A 13 11.42 13.47 19.81
C LYS A 13 12.09 13.67 18.44
N VAL A 14 11.35 14.15 17.45
CA VAL A 14 11.90 14.52 16.13
C VAL A 14 12.30 15.98 16.23
N PHE A 15 13.54 16.29 15.85
CA PHE A 15 13.99 17.65 15.60
C PHE A 15 13.35 18.09 14.28
N GLN A 16 12.14 18.66 14.34
CA GLN A 16 11.62 19.74 13.48
C GLN A 16 10.33 20.23 14.16
N GLU A 17 10.50 21.17 15.10
CA GLU A 17 9.42 21.91 15.78
C GLU A 17 9.15 23.25 15.06
N GLU A 18 9.21 23.31 13.72
CA GLU A 18 8.98 24.58 13.01
C GLU A 18 7.57 24.75 12.42
N HIS A 19 6.77 23.67 12.34
CA HIS A 19 5.35 23.76 11.97
C HIS A 19 4.51 23.14 13.08
N GLY A 20 3.90 24.00 13.90
CA GLY A 20 3.22 23.64 15.15
C GLY A 20 2.20 22.51 14.99
N ASN A 21 2.27 21.53 15.89
CA ASN A 21 1.44 20.33 16.09
C ASN A 21 1.84 18.99 15.43
N GLY A 22 2.68 18.94 14.39
CA GLY A 22 2.92 17.69 13.61
C GLY A 22 3.79 16.61 14.29
N SER A 23 4.94 16.95 14.87
CA SER A 23 6.03 15.98 15.15
C SER A 23 5.70 14.77 16.05
N SER A 24 4.62 14.80 16.84
CA SER A 24 4.17 13.68 17.67
C SER A 24 3.06 12.85 17.04
N MET A 25 2.23 13.42 16.15
CA MET A 25 1.23 12.66 15.38
C MET A 25 1.94 11.75 14.38
N ASP A 26 2.89 12.32 13.65
CA ASP A 26 3.81 11.68 12.70
C ASP A 26 4.34 10.30 13.10
N LYS A 27 4.89 10.19 14.31
CA LYS A 27 5.50 8.94 14.79
C LYS A 27 4.47 7.90 15.20
N ASN A 28 3.32 8.38 15.66
CA ASN A 28 2.20 7.53 16.03
C ASN A 28 1.52 7.01 14.76
N ASP A 29 1.38 7.83 13.73
CA ASP A 29 0.85 7.45 12.41
C ASP A 29 1.72 6.42 11.72
N ILE A 30 3.04 6.64 11.71
CA ILE A 30 4.00 5.68 11.19
C ILE A 30 3.93 4.37 12.00
N LEU A 31 3.90 4.43 13.33
CA LEU A 31 3.79 3.24 14.17
C LEU A 31 2.47 2.49 13.93
N LYS A 32 1.35 3.21 13.89
CA LYS A 32 0.00 2.69 13.63
C LYS A 32 -0.06 1.99 12.29
N THR A 33 0.45 2.62 11.22
CA THR A 33 0.56 2.02 9.88
C THR A 33 1.41 0.75 9.92
N THR A 34 2.58 0.82 10.56
CA THR A 34 3.53 -0.31 10.63
C THR A 34 2.91 -1.52 11.32
N LEU A 35 2.23 -1.31 12.45
CA LEU A 35 1.56 -2.37 13.19
C LEU A 35 0.40 -2.97 12.39
N ALA A 36 -0.43 -2.13 11.74
CA ALA A 36 -1.57 -2.59 10.97
C ALA A 36 -1.16 -3.41 9.73
N VAL A 37 -0.13 -2.96 9.00
CA VAL A 37 0.45 -3.73 7.89
C VAL A 37 0.99 -5.06 8.42
N GLY A 38 1.75 -5.03 9.51
CA GLY A 38 2.35 -6.25 10.06
C GLY A 38 1.36 -7.26 10.58
N GLU A 39 0.23 -6.83 11.16
CA GLU A 39 -0.88 -7.70 11.55
C GLU A 39 -1.46 -8.43 10.33
N ILE A 40 -1.77 -7.70 9.25
CA ILE A 40 -2.27 -8.31 8.01
C ILE A 40 -1.26 -9.31 7.44
N LEU A 41 0.02 -8.97 7.39
CA LEU A 41 1.06 -9.86 6.88
C LEU A 41 1.18 -11.15 7.72
N ALA A 42 1.18 -11.02 9.04
CA ALA A 42 1.27 -12.15 9.97
C ALA A 42 0.04 -13.08 9.85
N GLU A 43 -1.16 -12.52 9.72
CA GLU A 43 -2.39 -13.29 9.46
C GLU A 43 -2.34 -14.10 8.15
N HIS A 44 -1.53 -13.67 7.19
CA HIS A 44 -1.34 -14.32 5.90
C HIS A 44 -0.06 -15.16 5.83
N GLY A 45 0.52 -15.50 6.99
CA GLY A 45 1.60 -16.48 7.11
C GLY A 45 3.00 -15.95 6.82
N VAL A 46 3.19 -14.62 6.82
CA VAL A 46 4.52 -14.00 6.76
C VAL A 46 5.12 -13.97 8.18
N ASP A 47 6.42 -14.27 8.29
CA ASP A 47 7.14 -14.17 9.56
C ASP A 47 7.56 -12.71 9.77
N VAL A 48 6.76 -11.96 10.54
CA VAL A 48 6.90 -10.50 10.71
C VAL A 48 7.61 -10.17 12.01
N PHE A 49 8.64 -9.33 11.90
CA PHE A 49 9.36 -8.76 13.02
C PHE A 49 9.29 -7.24 13.00
N TYR A 50 9.45 -6.60 14.16
CA TYR A 50 9.37 -5.15 14.28
C TYR A 50 10.65 -4.59 14.90
N THR A 51 11.12 -3.44 14.41
CA THR A 51 12.19 -2.70 15.11
C THR A 51 11.68 -2.11 16.44
N ARG A 52 10.40 -1.67 16.46
CA ARG A 52 9.68 -1.22 17.66
C ARG A 52 8.18 -1.44 17.49
N THR A 53 7.49 -1.66 18.61
CA THR A 53 6.02 -1.77 18.70
C THR A 53 5.41 -0.69 19.59
N ASP A 54 6.23 0.23 20.08
CA ASP A 54 5.86 1.39 20.90
C ASP A 54 6.58 2.65 20.38
N ASN A 55 6.36 3.78 21.05
CA ASN A 55 7.00 5.05 20.71
C ASN A 55 8.41 5.23 21.34
N ARG A 56 9.14 4.15 21.62
CA ARG A 56 10.51 4.26 22.12
C ARG A 56 11.44 4.86 21.07
N LYS A 57 12.42 5.66 21.52
CA LYS A 57 13.51 6.14 20.67
C LYS A 57 14.37 4.96 20.20
N MET A 58 14.79 4.99 18.94
CA MET A 58 15.53 3.93 18.25
C MET A 58 16.60 4.54 17.34
N SER A 59 17.85 4.20 17.58
CA SER A 59 18.98 4.54 16.71
C SER A 59 19.10 3.59 15.51
N TRP A 60 19.85 4.01 14.50
CA TRP A 60 20.19 3.15 13.36
C TRP A 60 21.06 1.95 13.76
N ILE A 61 21.85 2.07 14.82
CA ILE A 61 22.67 0.97 15.35
C ILE A 61 21.76 -0.10 15.96
N GLU A 62 20.81 0.27 16.82
CA GLU A 62 19.86 -0.68 17.41
C GLU A 62 19.01 -1.37 16.32
N ARG A 63 18.58 -0.64 15.28
CA ARG A 63 17.87 -1.24 14.13
C ARG A 63 18.73 -2.28 13.41
N ALA A 64 20.02 -2.02 13.24
CA ALA A 64 20.97 -2.94 12.62
C ALA A 64 21.27 -4.16 13.50
N GLU A 65 21.37 -4.00 14.81
CA GLU A 65 21.57 -5.10 15.77
C GLU A 65 20.38 -6.08 15.74
N ILE A 66 19.15 -5.55 15.75
CA ILE A 66 17.92 -6.35 15.60
C ILE A 66 17.93 -7.10 14.25
N ALA A 67 18.30 -6.43 13.17
CA ALA A 67 18.39 -7.06 11.85
C ALA A 67 19.42 -8.20 11.79
N GLU A 68 20.57 -8.04 12.46
CA GLU A 68 21.63 -9.06 12.51
C GLU A 68 21.21 -10.30 13.32
N GLU A 69 20.37 -10.11 14.35
CA GLU A 69 19.79 -11.19 15.14
C GLU A 69 18.73 -11.97 14.35
N ILE A 70 17.76 -11.25 13.76
CA ILE A 70 16.60 -11.83 13.07
C ILE A 70 16.99 -12.44 11.72
N LYS A 71 17.95 -11.79 11.04
CA LYS A 71 18.37 -12.06 9.65
C LYS A 71 17.16 -12.07 8.70
N PRO A 72 16.41 -10.95 8.61
CA PRO A 72 15.25 -10.88 7.74
C PRO A 72 15.68 -10.90 6.27
N ASN A 73 14.77 -11.31 5.39
CA ASN A 73 15.01 -11.29 3.94
C ASN A 73 14.97 -9.86 3.38
N ILE A 74 14.22 -8.98 4.02
CA ILE A 74 14.10 -7.57 3.67
C ILE A 74 13.69 -6.75 4.90
N ILE A 75 14.15 -5.50 4.94
CA ILE A 75 13.61 -4.47 5.83
C ILE A 75 12.64 -3.59 5.03
N ILE A 76 11.43 -3.40 5.54
CA ILE A 76 10.49 -2.41 5.01
C ILE A 76 10.29 -1.32 6.06
N SER A 77 10.83 -0.14 5.79
CA SER A 77 10.75 1.02 6.67
C SER A 77 9.62 1.95 6.22
N ILE A 78 8.58 2.08 7.03
CA ILE A 78 7.45 2.96 6.74
C ILE A 78 7.77 4.36 7.27
N GLN A 79 7.56 5.37 6.43
CA GLN A 79 7.90 6.76 6.73
C GLN A 79 6.78 7.69 6.22
N ARG A 80 6.53 8.78 6.96
CA ARG A 80 5.94 10.00 6.39
C ARG A 80 7.09 10.98 6.11
N TYR A 81 6.95 11.85 5.13
CA TYR A 81 8.02 12.77 4.74
C TYR A 81 7.54 14.23 4.76
N ALA A 82 8.48 15.16 4.95
CA ALA A 82 8.20 16.59 4.84
C ALA A 82 8.64 17.09 3.46
N GLY A 83 7.75 17.80 2.78
CA GLY A 83 8.11 18.60 1.62
C GLY A 83 8.83 19.89 2.04
N HIS A 84 9.60 20.50 1.13
CA HIS A 84 10.05 21.89 1.29
C HIS A 84 8.84 22.84 1.26
N ASP A 85 8.96 24.06 1.80
CA ASP A 85 7.84 25.00 2.06
C ASP A 85 7.00 25.45 0.81
N ASN A 86 7.29 24.93 -0.39
CA ASN A 86 6.55 25.15 -1.64
C ASN A 86 6.16 23.82 -2.35
N CYS A 87 6.06 22.70 -1.62
CA CYS A 87 6.00 21.38 -2.25
C CYS A 87 4.69 21.09 -2.99
N THR A 88 4.78 21.07 -4.32
CA THR A 88 3.86 20.44 -5.27
C THR A 88 4.12 18.92 -5.45
N TYR A 89 4.96 18.32 -4.60
CA TYR A 89 5.31 16.89 -4.60
C TYR A 89 4.45 16.12 -3.57
N GLU A 90 3.14 16.18 -3.74
CA GLU A 90 2.17 15.41 -2.97
C GLU A 90 2.11 13.97 -3.46
N GLY A 91 1.98 13.01 -2.54
CA GLY A 91 1.79 11.60 -2.87
C GLY A 91 2.66 10.65 -2.06
N MET A 92 2.69 9.41 -2.50
CA MET A 92 3.40 8.29 -1.87
C MET A 92 4.57 7.87 -2.76
N GLY A 93 5.43 6.99 -2.28
CA GLY A 93 6.52 6.48 -3.11
C GLY A 93 7.41 5.49 -2.39
N SER A 94 8.24 4.80 -3.16
CA SER A 94 9.10 3.75 -2.66
C SER A 94 10.55 4.09 -2.96
N LEU A 95 11.36 4.26 -1.92
CA LEU A 95 12.81 4.43 -2.05
C LEU A 95 13.46 3.08 -1.82
N ILE A 96 14.26 2.62 -2.78
CA ILE A 96 15.00 1.36 -2.65
C ILE A 96 16.49 1.65 -2.38
N TYR A 97 17.00 1.01 -1.33
CA TYR A 97 18.42 0.98 -0.98
C TYR A 97 18.86 -0.48 -1.11
N ASP A 98 19.66 -0.75 -2.14
CA ASP A 98 19.95 -2.07 -2.72
C ASP A 98 18.96 -2.50 -3.82
N TYR A 99 19.53 -2.78 -5.00
CA TYR A 99 18.85 -3.14 -6.24
C TYR A 99 18.46 -4.63 -6.28
N SER A 100 18.22 -5.25 -5.11
CA SER A 100 17.73 -6.62 -5.09
C SER A 100 16.41 -6.71 -5.88
N SER A 101 16.24 -7.81 -6.61
CA SER A 101 14.99 -8.10 -7.33
C SER A 101 13.80 -8.20 -6.38
N LEU A 102 14.04 -8.53 -5.11
CA LEU A 102 12.98 -8.60 -4.10
C LEU A 102 12.45 -7.22 -3.71
N ALA A 103 13.31 -6.28 -3.30
CA ALA A 103 12.88 -4.94 -2.87
C ALA A 103 12.15 -4.20 -3.99
N ARG A 104 12.67 -4.31 -5.22
CA ARG A 104 12.04 -3.73 -6.42
C ARG A 104 10.65 -4.32 -6.67
N ARG A 105 10.50 -5.65 -6.67
CA ARG A 105 9.20 -6.31 -6.90
C ARG A 105 8.16 -5.92 -5.85
N ILE A 106 8.56 -5.85 -4.57
CA ILE A 106 7.65 -5.38 -3.51
C ILE A 106 7.23 -3.93 -3.79
N ALA A 107 8.19 -3.06 -4.11
CA ALA A 107 7.91 -1.66 -4.38
C ALA A 107 6.99 -1.48 -5.60
N GLU A 108 7.23 -2.21 -6.70
CA GLU A 108 6.39 -2.18 -7.90
C GLU A 108 4.94 -2.58 -7.56
N ASN A 109 4.78 -3.65 -6.78
CA ASN A 109 3.46 -4.12 -6.36
C ASN A 109 2.77 -3.12 -5.42
N ILE A 110 3.46 -2.59 -4.41
CA ILE A 110 2.89 -1.57 -3.51
C ILE A 110 2.42 -0.35 -4.32
N ASN A 111 3.27 0.19 -5.21
CA ASN A 111 2.89 1.35 -6.02
C ASN A 111 1.70 1.07 -6.94
N ARG A 112 1.58 -0.16 -7.47
CA ARG A 112 0.41 -0.55 -8.26
C ARG A 112 -0.86 -0.54 -7.42
N TYR A 113 -0.86 -1.14 -6.23
CA TYR A 113 -2.04 -1.09 -5.35
C TYR A 113 -2.35 0.33 -4.87
N LEU A 114 -1.34 1.12 -4.51
CA LEU A 114 -1.54 2.54 -4.15
C LEU A 114 -2.25 3.30 -5.28
N THR A 115 -1.82 3.08 -6.53
CA THR A 115 -2.46 3.65 -7.72
C THR A 115 -3.90 3.14 -7.92
N MET A 116 -4.15 1.84 -7.69
CA MET A 116 -5.49 1.24 -7.78
C MET A 116 -6.47 1.84 -6.76
N TYR A 117 -5.96 2.16 -5.57
CA TYR A 117 -6.70 2.92 -4.58
C TYR A 117 -6.72 4.42 -4.88
N HIS A 118 -6.22 4.92 -6.01
CA HIS A 118 -6.20 6.36 -6.33
C HIS A 118 -5.35 7.23 -5.39
N PHE A 119 -4.34 6.65 -4.73
CA PHE A 119 -3.29 7.47 -4.13
C PHE A 119 -2.36 7.98 -5.23
N ILE A 120 -1.94 9.25 -5.11
CA ILE A 120 -0.88 9.79 -5.96
C ILE A 120 0.42 9.07 -5.59
N THR A 121 1.16 8.58 -6.57
CA THR A 121 2.45 7.94 -6.35
C THR A 121 3.55 8.52 -7.24
N HIS A 122 4.74 8.63 -6.66
CA HIS A 122 5.99 8.96 -7.34
C HIS A 122 6.70 7.71 -7.89
N GLY A 123 6.10 6.53 -7.71
CA GLY A 123 6.69 5.25 -8.11
C GLY A 123 7.94 4.89 -7.31
N ILE A 124 8.88 4.24 -7.98
CA ILE A 124 10.16 3.84 -7.39
C ILE A 124 11.20 4.93 -7.61
N ILE A 125 11.77 5.41 -6.52
CA ILE A 125 12.90 6.32 -6.50
C ILE A 125 14.13 5.50 -6.13
N GLU A 126 14.99 5.29 -7.11
CA GLU A 126 16.25 4.59 -6.91
C GLU A 126 17.25 5.54 -6.25
N VAL A 127 17.64 5.24 -5.01
CA VAL A 127 18.61 6.07 -4.30
C VAL A 127 19.95 5.36 -4.30
N GLN A 128 20.88 5.85 -5.12
CA GLN A 128 22.29 5.51 -4.98
C GLN A 128 22.85 6.29 -3.79
N SER A 129 22.57 5.81 -2.58
CA SER A 129 23.06 6.44 -1.37
C SER A 129 24.24 5.68 -0.80
N GLU A 130 25.40 6.32 -0.78
CA GLU A 130 26.53 5.93 0.07
C GLU A 130 26.33 6.34 1.54
N THR A 131 25.11 6.70 1.96
CA THR A 131 24.87 7.10 3.35
C THR A 131 25.22 5.94 4.29
N ALA A 132 26.09 6.23 5.25
CA ALA A 132 26.66 5.29 6.21
C ALA A 132 25.63 4.53 7.08
N VAL A 133 24.34 4.86 6.93
CA VAL A 133 23.22 4.23 7.61
C VAL A 133 22.78 2.97 6.86
N PHE A 134 22.56 3.05 5.55
CA PHE A 134 22.05 1.91 4.76
C PHE A 134 23.16 0.94 4.36
N THR A 135 24.39 1.42 4.19
CA THR A 135 25.56 0.55 3.94
C THR A 135 25.88 -0.41 5.10
N ARG A 136 25.30 -0.19 6.29
CA ARG A 136 25.42 -1.12 7.43
C ARG A 136 24.50 -2.32 7.32
N PHE A 137 23.40 -2.19 6.60
CA PHE A 137 22.49 -3.30 6.37
C PHE A 137 23.00 -4.09 5.16
N LYS A 138 23.48 -5.32 5.40
CA LYS A 138 23.86 -6.27 4.34
C LYS A 138 22.64 -7.03 3.77
N ILE A 139 21.47 -6.41 3.84
CA ILE A 139 20.18 -6.96 3.46
C ILE A 139 19.37 -5.87 2.75
N PRO A 140 18.47 -6.23 1.82
CA PRO A 140 17.66 -5.26 1.10
C PRO A 140 16.85 -4.36 2.03
N VAL A 141 16.78 -3.07 1.71
CA VAL A 141 15.96 -2.09 2.44
C VAL A 141 15.04 -1.34 1.48
N LEU A 142 13.75 -1.43 1.75
CA LEU A 142 12.71 -0.64 1.10
C LEU A 142 12.21 0.42 2.09
N MET A 143 12.25 1.68 1.69
CA MET A 143 11.59 2.78 2.38
C MET A 143 10.25 3.09 1.70
N GLN A 144 9.16 2.85 2.39
CA GLN A 144 7.82 3.17 1.90
C GLN A 144 7.37 4.52 2.49
N MET A 145 7.28 5.52 1.62
CA MET A 145 6.68 6.82 1.95
C MET A 145 5.17 6.73 1.82
N VAL A 146 4.45 7.09 2.88
CA VAL A 146 2.99 6.93 2.99
C VAL A 146 2.23 8.25 3.09
N GLY A 147 2.88 9.35 2.74
CA GLY A 147 2.24 10.67 2.68
C GLY A 147 3.09 11.80 3.25
N LEU A 148 2.70 13.02 2.90
CA LEU A 148 3.28 14.27 3.39
C LEU A 148 2.84 14.55 4.82
N ILE A 149 3.73 15.18 5.58
CA ILE A 149 3.60 15.40 7.02
C ILE A 149 3.38 16.86 7.40
N ASN A 150 3.62 17.78 6.47
CA ASN A 150 3.63 19.22 6.70
C ASN A 150 2.46 19.94 6.00
N THR A 151 1.39 19.22 5.66
CA THR A 151 0.22 19.73 4.95
C THR A 151 -1.06 19.20 5.58
N GLU A 152 -2.05 20.07 5.82
CA GLU A 152 -3.36 19.67 6.35
C GLU A 152 -4.05 18.62 5.46
N ALA A 153 -3.95 18.76 4.13
CA ALA A 153 -4.50 17.80 3.17
C ALA A 153 -3.86 16.40 3.30
N GLY A 154 -2.56 16.33 3.58
CA GLY A 154 -1.85 15.07 3.83
C GLY A 154 -2.26 14.39 5.13
N ASP A 155 -2.55 15.16 6.19
CA ASP A 155 -3.09 14.62 7.45
C ASP A 155 -4.54 14.13 7.28
N GLU A 156 -5.36 14.90 6.56
CA GLU A 156 -6.73 14.51 6.25
C GLU A 156 -6.78 13.24 5.38
N GLU A 157 -5.94 13.14 4.35
CA GLU A 157 -5.84 11.94 3.51
C GLU A 157 -5.43 10.72 4.34
N PHE A 158 -4.43 10.89 5.22
CA PHE A 158 -3.96 9.81 6.08
C PHE A 158 -5.06 9.32 7.03
N GLU A 159 -5.77 10.21 7.71
CA GLU A 159 -6.80 9.83 8.68
C GLU A 159 -8.05 9.25 8.01
N THR A 160 -8.50 9.83 6.90
CA THR A 160 -9.73 9.41 6.22
C THR A 160 -9.54 8.13 5.40
N ARG A 161 -8.33 7.88 4.89
CA ARG A 161 -8.03 6.76 3.98
C ARG A 161 -7.03 5.77 4.56
N PHE A 162 -6.80 5.82 5.87
CA PHE A 162 -5.86 4.98 6.61
C PHE A 162 -5.99 3.48 6.26
N GLN A 163 -7.23 2.98 6.22
CA GLN A 163 -7.47 1.56 5.97
C GLN A 163 -7.13 1.16 4.53
N GLU A 164 -7.41 2.01 3.56
CA GLU A 164 -7.06 1.81 2.14
C GLU A 164 -5.54 1.79 1.96
N LEU A 165 -4.83 2.73 2.61
CA LEU A 165 -3.38 2.78 2.64
C LEU A 165 -2.77 1.49 3.18
N VAL A 166 -3.23 1.04 4.34
CA VAL A 166 -2.76 -0.20 4.99
C VAL A 166 -3.02 -1.42 4.09
N TRP A 167 -4.20 -1.49 3.46
CA TRP A 167 -4.52 -2.57 2.53
C TRP A 167 -3.64 -2.55 1.29
N ALA A 168 -3.44 -1.39 0.68
CA ALA A 168 -2.63 -1.25 -0.52
C ALA A 168 -1.18 -1.71 -0.30
N ILE A 169 -0.58 -1.28 0.82
CA ILE A 169 0.78 -1.71 1.18
C ILE A 169 0.82 -3.21 1.44
N SER A 170 -0.14 -3.74 2.22
CA SER A 170 -0.16 -5.16 2.59
C SER A 170 -0.37 -6.05 1.36
N ALA A 171 -1.27 -5.68 0.46
CA ALA A 171 -1.54 -6.41 -0.78
C ALA A 171 -0.30 -6.45 -1.69
N GLY A 172 0.38 -5.31 -1.86
CA GLY A 172 1.60 -5.25 -2.66
C GLY A 172 2.74 -6.12 -2.11
N ILE A 173 2.89 -6.14 -0.78
CA ILE A 173 3.84 -7.04 -0.10
C ILE A 173 3.42 -8.49 -0.34
N LEU A 174 2.19 -8.89 0.01
CA LEU A 174 1.71 -10.27 -0.08
C LEU A 174 1.77 -10.85 -1.49
N GLU A 175 1.45 -10.06 -2.51
CA GLU A 175 1.48 -10.51 -3.90
C GLU A 175 2.89 -10.95 -4.34
N THR A 176 3.93 -10.32 -3.80
CA THR A 176 5.31 -10.70 -4.10
C THR A 176 5.63 -12.15 -3.68
N PHE A 177 4.83 -12.70 -2.77
CA PHE A 177 5.06 -13.99 -2.11
C PHE A 177 4.04 -15.06 -2.43
N GLN A 178 2.96 -14.71 -3.12
CA GLN A 178 2.16 -15.73 -3.78
C GLN A 178 3.06 -16.32 -4.88
N PRO A 179 3.22 -17.67 -4.94
CA PRO A 179 3.99 -18.28 -6.01
C PRO A 179 3.43 -17.74 -7.33
N GLN A 180 4.31 -17.26 -8.20
CA GLN A 180 3.96 -17.02 -9.59
C GLN A 180 3.37 -18.32 -10.14
N LEU A 181 2.05 -18.44 -10.17
CA LEU A 181 1.39 -19.53 -10.87
C LEU A 181 1.47 -19.18 -12.36
N ASN A 182 2.62 -19.53 -12.95
CA ASN A 182 2.87 -19.57 -14.39
C ASN A 182 2.37 -18.38 -15.21
N GLY A 183 3.16 -17.31 -15.24
CA GLY A 183 3.13 -16.34 -16.31
C GLY A 183 4.53 -15.79 -16.51
N ASN A 184 5.11 -16.02 -17.69
CA ASN A 184 6.38 -15.41 -18.10
C ASN A 184 6.27 -13.89 -17.97
N TYR A 185 6.75 -13.33 -16.87
CA TYR A 185 7.04 -11.91 -16.77
C TYR A 185 8.37 -11.69 -17.45
N ASN A 186 8.33 -11.12 -18.65
CA ASN A 186 9.52 -10.59 -19.30
C ASN A 186 10.01 -9.41 -18.45
N ASP A 187 11.28 -9.46 -18.05
CA ASP A 187 12.04 -8.43 -17.29
C ASP A 187 12.12 -7.05 -18.01
N ASP A 188 11.40 -6.84 -19.10
CA ASP A 188 11.50 -5.66 -19.97
C ASP A 188 10.54 -4.51 -19.59
N ALA A 189 9.70 -4.68 -18.55
CA ALA A 189 8.78 -3.63 -18.10
C ALA A 189 9.45 -2.51 -17.25
N ALA A 190 10.79 -2.47 -17.20
CA ALA A 190 11.57 -1.43 -16.52
C ALA A 190 11.60 -0.07 -17.26
N THR A 191 10.76 0.14 -18.27
CA THR A 191 10.81 1.35 -19.11
C THR A 191 9.43 1.97 -19.24
N TYR A 192 8.97 2.76 -18.27
CA TYR A 192 8.15 3.97 -18.50
C TYR A 192 7.76 4.63 -17.19
N TYR A 193 8.56 5.58 -16.67
CA TYR A 193 8.06 6.74 -15.92
C TYR A 193 9.06 7.88 -16.04
N ARG A 194 9.09 8.48 -17.23
CA ARG A 194 9.65 9.81 -17.44
C ARG A 194 8.81 10.51 -18.49
N GLY A 195 8.11 11.57 -18.09
CA GLY A 195 7.45 12.51 -19.00
C GLY A 195 5.94 12.58 -18.86
N ASP A 196 5.52 13.66 -18.20
CA ASP A 196 4.48 14.57 -18.66
C ASP A 196 3.02 14.09 -18.61
N ALA A 197 2.34 14.60 -17.58
CA ALA A 197 0.89 14.65 -17.47
C ALA A 197 0.32 15.60 -18.53
N GLU A 198 -0.17 15.06 -19.65
CA GLU A 198 -1.17 15.69 -20.51
C GLU A 198 -1.72 14.64 -21.50
N GLY A 199 -3.02 14.32 -21.40
CA GLY A 199 -3.72 13.45 -22.36
C GLY A 199 -4.31 12.14 -21.82
N MET A 200 -4.99 12.15 -20.67
CA MET A 200 -5.80 11.02 -20.21
C MET A 200 -7.25 11.12 -20.69
N GLU A 201 -7.50 11.00 -22.00
CA GLU A 201 -8.88 10.89 -22.50
C GLU A 201 -9.18 9.64 -23.36
N ASP A 202 -8.24 8.71 -23.56
CA ASP A 202 -8.51 7.55 -24.45
C ASP A 202 -7.91 6.18 -24.03
N LEU A 203 -7.59 5.98 -22.76
CA LEU A 203 -7.00 4.73 -22.24
C LEU A 203 -7.92 4.00 -21.25
N TYR A 204 -9.17 3.74 -21.64
CA TYR A 204 -10.08 2.88 -20.87
C TYR A 204 -10.69 1.78 -21.74
N LYS A 205 -10.02 0.61 -21.73
CA LYS A 205 -10.64 -0.73 -21.67
C LYS A 205 -9.58 -1.85 -21.71
N PRO A 206 -9.11 -2.35 -20.56
CA PRO A 206 -8.75 -3.76 -20.42
C PRO A 206 -10.02 -4.55 -20.09
N GLY A 207 -10.24 -5.67 -20.78
CA GLY A 207 -11.42 -6.51 -20.61
C GLY A 207 -11.32 -7.40 -19.38
N TYR A 208 -11.75 -6.88 -18.22
CA TYR A 208 -11.87 -7.63 -16.98
C TYR A 208 -12.82 -8.83 -17.11
N ARG A 209 -12.45 -9.95 -16.48
CA ARG A 209 -13.16 -11.24 -16.57
C ARG A 209 -13.89 -11.62 -15.29
N TYR A 210 -13.53 -11.03 -14.16
CA TYR A 210 -14.09 -11.34 -12.86
C TYR A 210 -14.48 -10.08 -12.09
N ARG A 211 -15.58 -10.18 -11.34
CA ARG A 211 -16.02 -9.18 -10.37
C ARG A 211 -16.55 -9.85 -9.11
N ILE A 212 -16.71 -9.09 -8.03
CA ILE A 212 -17.28 -9.60 -6.78
C ILE A 212 -18.66 -8.97 -6.59
N GLN A 213 -19.72 -9.76 -6.73
CA GLN A 213 -21.06 -9.31 -6.40
C GLN A 213 -21.26 -9.26 -4.89
N VAL A 214 -21.66 -8.09 -4.38
CA VAL A 214 -21.85 -7.82 -2.94
C VAL A 214 -23.31 -7.52 -2.58
N GLY A 215 -24.19 -7.40 -3.58
CA GLY A 215 -25.62 -7.23 -3.36
C GLY A 215 -26.43 -7.35 -4.63
N LEU A 216 -27.72 -7.70 -4.47
CA LEU A 216 -28.70 -7.81 -5.54
C LEU A 216 -30.02 -7.20 -5.07
N PHE A 217 -30.44 -6.09 -5.69
CA PHE A 217 -31.54 -5.27 -5.18
C PHE A 217 -32.66 -5.14 -6.22
N ARG A 218 -33.93 -5.13 -5.79
CA ARG A 218 -35.06 -4.78 -6.68
C ARG A 218 -35.19 -3.28 -6.94
N SER A 219 -34.79 -2.47 -5.96
CA SER A 219 -34.85 -1.01 -6.04
C SER A 219 -33.50 -0.45 -6.46
N ASN A 220 -33.48 0.36 -7.52
CA ASN A 220 -32.30 1.09 -7.96
C ASN A 220 -31.77 2.04 -6.87
N GLU A 221 -32.68 2.69 -6.13
CA GLU A 221 -32.30 3.64 -5.08
C GLU A 221 -31.55 2.94 -3.94
N ASN A 222 -32.00 1.75 -3.54
CA ASN A 222 -31.32 0.96 -2.51
C ASN A 222 -29.93 0.49 -3.00
N ALA A 223 -29.82 0.10 -4.27
CA ALA A 223 -28.55 -0.30 -4.87
C ALA A 223 -27.56 0.88 -4.90
N LEU A 224 -28.02 2.09 -5.28
CA LEU A 224 -27.22 3.30 -5.29
C LEU A 224 -26.77 3.72 -3.87
N GLN A 225 -27.64 3.61 -2.87
CA GLN A 225 -27.25 3.89 -1.48
C GLN A 225 -26.21 2.90 -0.98
N TYR A 226 -26.36 1.61 -1.31
CA TYR A 226 -25.37 0.59 -0.97
C TYR A 226 -24.03 0.82 -1.69
N GLN A 227 -24.06 1.21 -2.97
CA GLN A 227 -22.88 1.60 -3.74
C GLN A 227 -22.17 2.81 -3.11
N LYS A 228 -22.92 3.85 -2.68
CA LYS A 228 -22.34 5.00 -1.96
C LYS A 228 -21.66 4.59 -0.65
N GLN A 229 -22.23 3.64 0.08
CA GLN A 229 -21.58 3.10 1.29
C GLN A 229 -20.29 2.35 0.95
N LEU A 230 -20.28 1.56 -0.12
CA LEU A 230 -19.06 0.88 -0.59
C LEU A 230 -17.98 1.89 -0.99
N HIS A 231 -18.34 2.95 -1.72
CA HIS A 231 -17.42 4.04 -2.05
C HIS A 231 -16.93 4.79 -0.81
N TYR A 232 -17.81 5.07 0.17
CA TYR A 232 -17.41 5.66 1.45
C TYR A 232 -16.45 4.75 2.24
N ASN A 233 -16.59 3.43 2.08
CA ASN A 233 -15.71 2.43 2.66
C ASN A 233 -14.51 2.06 1.77
N GLY A 234 -14.25 2.85 0.71
CA GLY A 234 -13.04 2.74 -0.12
C GLY A 234 -13.08 1.72 -1.25
N PHE A 235 -14.26 1.18 -1.59
CA PHE A 235 -14.40 0.19 -2.65
C PHE A 235 -14.90 0.83 -3.96
N ASP A 236 -14.15 0.67 -5.05
CA ASP A 236 -14.70 0.93 -6.38
C ASP A 236 -15.77 -0.12 -6.69
N SER A 237 -16.96 0.37 -7.02
CA SER A 237 -18.13 -0.47 -7.24
C SER A 237 -19.01 0.12 -8.33
N ASP A 238 -19.68 -0.76 -9.08
CA ASP A 238 -20.60 -0.34 -10.12
C ASP A 238 -21.86 -1.21 -10.17
N LEU A 239 -22.91 -0.63 -10.76
CA LEU A 239 -24.22 -1.23 -10.88
C LEU A 239 -24.40 -1.90 -12.23
N ALA A 240 -24.80 -3.16 -12.21
CA ALA A 240 -25.19 -3.90 -13.40
C ALA A 240 -26.67 -4.29 -13.31
N ARG A 241 -27.43 -4.04 -14.37
CA ARG A 241 -28.83 -4.48 -14.44
C ARG A 241 -28.87 -5.98 -14.81
N GLN A 242 -29.47 -6.78 -13.95
CA GLN A 242 -29.66 -8.22 -14.14
C GLN A 242 -31.16 -8.54 -14.08
N GLY A 243 -31.82 -8.45 -15.24
CA GLY A 243 -33.27 -8.57 -15.35
C GLY A 243 -34.01 -7.51 -14.54
N GLU A 244 -34.80 -7.96 -13.57
CA GLU A 244 -35.59 -7.12 -12.65
C GLU A 244 -34.78 -6.61 -11.44
N PHE A 245 -33.50 -6.96 -11.35
CA PHE A 245 -32.62 -6.58 -10.24
C PHE A 245 -31.45 -5.70 -10.68
N TYR A 246 -30.88 -5.00 -9.70
CA TYR A 246 -29.67 -4.21 -9.76
C TYR A 246 -28.60 -4.91 -8.92
N ALA A 247 -27.60 -5.47 -9.58
CA ALA A 247 -26.47 -6.10 -8.94
C ALA A 247 -25.39 -5.05 -8.67
N VAL A 248 -24.86 -5.05 -7.45
CA VAL A 248 -23.73 -4.21 -7.05
C VAL A 248 -22.50 -5.10 -7.09
N HIS A 249 -21.52 -4.76 -7.92
CA HIS A 249 -20.26 -5.48 -7.93
C HIS A 249 -19.10 -4.56 -7.57
N VAL A 250 -18.10 -5.13 -6.90
CA VAL A 250 -16.86 -4.48 -6.47
C VAL A 250 -15.71 -5.03 -7.29
N GLY A 251 -14.83 -4.11 -7.71
CA GLY A 251 -13.59 -4.42 -8.41
C GLY A 251 -13.76 -4.94 -9.84
N ARG A 252 -12.68 -4.83 -10.61
CA ARG A 252 -12.57 -5.31 -12.00
C ARG A 252 -11.27 -6.08 -12.10
N PHE A 253 -11.36 -7.39 -12.23
CA PHE A 253 -10.19 -8.28 -12.17
C PHE A 253 -10.09 -9.10 -13.45
N ASP A 254 -8.87 -9.20 -13.98
CA ASP A 254 -8.56 -10.10 -15.10
C ASP A 254 -8.24 -11.53 -14.61
N ASP A 255 -7.79 -11.63 -13.35
CA ASP A 255 -7.35 -12.85 -12.69
C ASP A 255 -8.31 -13.31 -11.58
N LEU A 256 -8.50 -14.62 -11.47
CA LEU A 256 -9.45 -15.22 -10.51
C LEU A 256 -8.90 -15.21 -9.09
N ASP A 257 -7.59 -15.41 -8.93
CA ASP A 257 -6.97 -15.50 -7.61
C ASP A 257 -6.90 -14.11 -6.96
N GLU A 258 -6.60 -13.07 -7.74
CA GLU A 258 -6.72 -11.66 -7.33
C GLU A 258 -8.15 -11.35 -6.85
N ALA A 259 -9.15 -11.72 -7.64
CA ALA A 259 -10.54 -11.51 -7.27
C ALA A 259 -10.96 -12.30 -6.02
N ALA A 260 -10.41 -13.50 -5.79
CA ALA A 260 -10.66 -14.30 -4.60
C ALA A 260 -10.02 -13.72 -3.33
N ILE A 261 -8.88 -13.01 -3.44
CA ILE A 261 -8.29 -12.26 -2.32
C ILE A 261 -9.22 -11.13 -1.90
N TRP A 262 -9.66 -10.32 -2.86
CA TRP A 262 -10.59 -9.22 -2.61
C TRP A 262 -11.95 -9.70 -2.09
N GLU A 263 -12.40 -10.88 -2.53
CA GLU A 263 -13.60 -11.51 -1.99
C GLU A 263 -13.43 -11.82 -0.50
N LYS A 264 -12.27 -12.33 -0.07
CA LYS A 264 -11.98 -12.61 1.35
C LYS A 264 -11.92 -11.32 2.18
N VAL A 265 -11.35 -10.24 1.64
CA VAL A 265 -11.30 -8.92 2.29
C VAL A 265 -12.72 -8.43 2.57
N LEU A 266 -13.58 -8.41 1.55
CA LEU A 266 -14.98 -8.02 1.68
C LEU A 266 -15.74 -8.92 2.68
N ARG A 267 -15.51 -10.24 2.67
CA ARG A 267 -16.13 -11.16 3.66
C ARG A 267 -15.72 -10.83 5.10
N ARG A 268 -14.45 -10.51 5.34
CA ARG A 268 -13.95 -10.14 6.68
C ARG A 268 -14.53 -8.81 7.16
N MET A 269 -14.81 -7.89 6.25
CA MET A 269 -15.49 -6.62 6.54
C MET A 269 -17.01 -6.76 6.69
N GLY A 270 -17.53 -8.00 6.67
CA GLY A 270 -18.94 -8.29 6.92
C GLY A 270 -19.83 -8.27 5.68
N TYR A 271 -19.25 -8.13 4.48
CA TYR A 271 -20.01 -8.17 3.23
C TYR A 271 -20.32 -9.62 2.82
N HIS A 272 -21.54 -9.86 2.34
CA HIS A 272 -21.88 -11.10 1.68
C HIS A 272 -21.42 -11.04 0.23
N THR A 273 -20.55 -11.96 -0.18
CA THR A 273 -19.91 -11.90 -1.49
C THR A 273 -20.18 -13.13 -2.33
N LEU A 274 -20.19 -12.91 -3.64
CA LEU A 274 -20.17 -13.94 -4.68
C LEU A 274 -19.19 -13.51 -5.76
N LEU A 275 -18.13 -14.29 -5.95
CA LEU A 275 -17.21 -14.11 -7.07
C LEU A 275 -17.87 -14.56 -8.38
N ILE A 276 -17.90 -13.68 -9.37
CA ILE A 276 -18.57 -13.90 -10.66
C ILE A 276 -17.61 -13.69 -11.83
N SER A 277 -17.81 -14.45 -12.90
CA SER A 277 -17.21 -14.20 -14.21
C SER A 277 -18.15 -13.34 -15.07
N VAL A 278 -17.60 -12.41 -15.85
CA VAL A 278 -18.33 -11.43 -16.66
C VAL A 278 -17.90 -11.40 -18.11
#